data_AF-A0A6J6V728-F1
#
_entry.id   AF-A0A6J6V728-F1
#
_cell.length_a   1.000
_cell.length_b   1.000
_cell.length_c   1.000
_cell.angle_alpha   90.00
_cell.angle_beta   90.00
_cell.angle_gamma   90.00
#
_symmetry.space_group_name_H-M   'P 1'
#
loop_
_entity.id
_entity.type
_entity.pdbx_description
1 polymer ?
#
loop_
_entity_poly.entity_id
_entity_poly.type
_entity_poly.pdbx_seq_one_letter_code
_entity_poly.pdbx_strand_id
1 'polypeptide(L)' 'MANEQTLAYAYLMPRIAKVKNGFEPKTCQRCHLDFEWRKKWAKNWVEVKYCSDRCRENR' A
#
# COMPACT_ATOMS: atom_id res chain seq x y z
N MET A 1 27.32 22.93 2.99
CA MET A 1 26.55 22.37 4.11
C MET A 1 25.24 21.89 3.53
N ALA A 2 25.11 20.57 3.29
CA ALA A 2 23.89 19.98 2.73
C ALA A 2 22.74 20.28 3.70
N ASN A 3 21.74 21.03 3.23
CA ASN A 3 20.76 21.62 4.12
C ASN A 3 19.94 20.51 4.83
N GLU A 4 19.71 20.68 6.13
CA GLU A 4 18.94 19.75 6.96
C GLU A 4 17.47 19.64 6.50
N GLN A 5 16.94 20.61 5.73
CA GLN A 5 15.60 20.55 5.12
C GLN A 5 15.49 19.51 3.98
N THR A 6 16.58 19.17 3.26
CA THR A 6 16.53 18.17 2.17
C THR A 6 16.44 16.74 2.69
N LEU A 7 17.00 16.46 3.87
CA LEU A 7 16.91 15.15 4.52
C LEU A 7 15.49 14.86 5.03
N ALA A 8 14.76 15.87 5.51
CA ALA A 8 13.38 15.72 5.95
C ALA A 8 12.42 15.37 4.79
N TYR A 9 12.57 16.02 3.63
CA TYR A 9 11.68 15.78 2.48
C TYR A 9 11.88 14.41 1.82
N ALA A 10 13.09 13.85 1.82
CA ALA A 10 13.35 12.50 1.29
C ALA A 10 12.76 11.39 2.18
N TYR A 11 12.61 11.63 3.49
CA TYR A 11 12.05 10.68 4.45
C TYR A 11 10.52 10.79 4.61
N LEU A 12 9.89 11.82 4.03
CA LEU A 12 8.47 12.17 4.18
C LEU A 12 7.64 12.02 2.90
N MET A 13 8.13 11.32 1.87
CA MET A 13 7.30 10.95 0.72
C MET A 13 6.76 9.51 0.85
N PRO A 14 5.67 9.29 1.59
CA PRO A 14 5.04 7.98 1.65
C PRO A 14 4.45 7.63 0.27
N ARG A 15 4.55 6.35 -0.11
CA ARG A 15 3.76 5.83 -1.24
C ARG A 15 2.29 5.81 -0.84
N ILE A 16 1.57 6.88 -1.21
CA ILE A 16 0.13 7.02 -0.96
C ILE A 16 -0.64 6.16 -1.98
N ALA A 17 -1.36 5.16 -1.49
CA ALA A 17 -2.31 4.41 -2.31
C ALA A 17 -3.57 5.25 -2.53
N LYS A 18 -4.14 5.22 -3.75
CA LYS A 18 -5.31 6.01 -4.13
C LYS A 18 -6.57 5.15 -4.19
N VAL A 19 -7.72 5.78 -4.00
CA VAL A 19 -9.03 5.16 -4.26
C VAL A 19 -9.09 4.76 -5.73
N LYS A 20 -9.47 3.50 -5.99
CA LYS A 20 -9.55 2.97 -7.35
C LYS A 20 -10.82 2.17 -7.54
N ASN A 21 -11.56 2.47 -8.61
CA ASN A 21 -12.80 1.78 -8.96
C ASN A 21 -13.85 1.79 -7.83
N GLY A 22 -13.92 2.89 -7.07
CA GLY A 22 -14.82 3.04 -5.92
C GLY A 22 -14.37 2.32 -4.63
N PHE A 23 -13.20 1.69 -4.64
CA PHE A 23 -12.67 0.99 -3.48
C PHE A 23 -11.55 1.79 -2.83
N GLU A 24 -11.69 1.99 -1.51
CA GLU A 24 -10.67 2.60 -0.67
C GLU A 24 -9.42 1.71 -0.58
N PRO A 25 -8.21 2.30 -0.51
CA PRO A 25 -6.99 1.56 -0.23
C PRO A 25 -7.08 0.74 1.05
N LYS A 26 -6.36 -0.39 1.07
CA LYS A 26 -6.20 -1.21 2.27
C LYS A 26 -4.74 -1.29 2.66
N THR A 27 -4.47 -1.45 3.94
CA THR A 27 -3.11 -1.67 4.45
C THR A 27 -2.80 -3.17 4.48
N CYS A 28 -1.65 -3.57 3.93
CA CYS A 28 -1.23 -4.96 3.95
C CYS A 28 -0.81 -5.39 5.37
N GLN A 29 -1.40 -6.46 5.91
CA GLN A 29 -1.03 -6.96 7.24
C GLN A 29 0.41 -7.47 7.35
N ARG A 30 1.09 -7.73 6.22
CA ARG A 30 2.45 -8.29 6.21
C ARG A 30 3.55 -7.26 6.00
N CYS A 31 3.37 -6.39 5.00
CA CYS A 31 4.37 -5.38 4.66
C CYS A 31 4.02 -3.98 5.16
N HIS A 32 2.84 -3.80 5.76
CA HIS A 32 2.34 -2.51 6.28
C HIS A 32 2.31 -1.37 5.26
N LEU A 33 2.36 -1.71 3.98
CA LEU A 33 2.21 -0.78 2.88
C LEU A 33 0.76 -0.74 2.45
N ASP A 34 0.26 0.47 2.22
CA ASP A 34 -1.04 0.67 1.60
C ASP A 34 -1.01 0.20 0.15
N PHE A 35 -2.11 -0.41 -0.27
CA PHE A 35 -2.26 -0.92 -1.61
C PHE A 35 -3.67 -0.67 -2.16
N GLU A 36 -3.72 -0.42 -3.46
CA GLU A 36 -4.92 -0.07 -4.19
C GLU A 36 -5.65 -1.32 -4.69
N TRP A 37 -6.95 -1.19 -4.96
CA TRP A 37 -7.72 -2.24 -5.60
C TRP A 37 -7.13 -2.70 -6.94
N ARG A 38 -7.21 -4.01 -7.22
CA ARG A 38 -6.75 -4.64 -8.45
C ARG A 38 -7.85 -5.49 -9.04
N LYS A 39 -7.89 -5.60 -10.37
CA LYS A 39 -8.91 -6.37 -11.11
C LYS A 39 -9.05 -7.82 -10.64
N LYS A 40 -7.97 -8.44 -10.16
CA LYS A 40 -7.98 -9.81 -9.62
C LYS A 40 -8.83 -9.98 -8.34
N TRP A 41 -9.14 -8.88 -7.65
CA TRP A 41 -9.90 -8.87 -6.40
C TRP A 41 -11.36 -8.44 -6.57
N ALA A 42 -11.85 -8.35 -7.81
CA ALA A 42 -13.20 -7.88 -8.09
C ALA A 42 -14.30 -8.65 -7.34
N LYS A 43 -14.08 -9.94 -7.04
CA LYS A 43 -15.08 -10.81 -6.39
C LYS A 43 -14.96 -10.89 -4.86
N ASN A 44 -13.78 -10.61 -4.32
CA ASN A 44 -13.46 -10.92 -2.92
C ASN A 44 -12.68 -9.80 -2.21
N TRP A 45 -12.75 -8.56 -2.71
CA TRP A 45 -12.02 -7.42 -2.15
C TRP A 45 -12.20 -7.24 -0.64
N VAL A 46 -13.39 -7.53 -0.12
CA VAL A 46 -13.72 -7.45 1.31
C VAL A 46 -12.84 -8.38 2.16
N GLU A 47 -12.48 -9.55 1.63
CA GLU A 47 -11.68 -10.56 2.33
C GLU A 47 -10.16 -10.38 2.15
N VAL A 48 -9.73 -9.52 1.21
CA VAL A 48 -8.32 -9.31 0.89
C VAL A 48 -7.61 -8.51 1.98
N LYS A 49 -6.63 -9.12 2.65
CA LYS A 49 -5.81 -8.52 3.71
C LYS A 49 -4.34 -8.24 3.31
N TYR A 50 -3.92 -8.72 2.14
CA TYR A 50 -2.52 -8.69 1.69
C TYR A 50 -2.39 -8.08 0.30
N CYS A 51 -1.32 -7.31 0.07
CA CYS A 51 -1.07 -6.63 -1.20
C CYS A 51 -0.65 -7.56 -2.35
N SER A 52 -0.22 -8.79 -2.04
CA SER A 52 0.30 -9.75 -3.02
C SER A 52 0.18 -11.18 -2.49
N ASP A 53 0.22 -12.15 -3.40
CA ASP A 53 0.19 -13.58 -3.05
C ASP A 53 1.45 -13.96 -2.25
N ARG A 54 2.60 -13.37 -2.58
CA ARG A 54 3.83 -13.47 -1.78
C ARG A 54 3.61 -13.07 -0.31
N CYS A 55 2.92 -11.96 -0.06
CA CYS A 55 2.63 -11.53 1.32
C CYS A 55 1.61 -12.43 2.03
N ARG A 56 0.76 -13.13 1.27
CA ARG A 56 -0.23 -14.08 1.79
C ARG A 56 0.39 -15.45 2.10
N GLU A 57 1.33 -15.91 1.28
CA GLU A 57 1.98 -17.22 1.40
C GLU A 57 3.08 -17.22 2.46
N ASN A 58 3.69 -16.07 2.74
CA ASN A 58 4.78 -15.92 3.70
C ASN A 58 4.28 -15.81 5.16
N ARG A 59 3.46 -16.81 5.58
CA ARG A 59 2.90 -16.96 6.95
C ARG A 59 4.00 -16.97 8.00
#